data_AF-A0A0C2C9V0-F1
#
_entry.id   AF-A0A0C2C9V0-F1
#
_cell.length_a   1.000
_cell.length_b   1.000
_cell.length_c   1.000
_cell.angle_alpha   90.00
_cell.angle_beta   90.00
_cell.angle_gamma   90.00
#
_symmetry.space_group_name_H-M   'P 1'
#
loop_
_entity.id
_entity.type
_entity.pdbx_description
1 polymer ?
#
loop_
_entity_poly.entity_id
_entity_poly.type
_entity_poly.pdbx_seq_one_letter_code
_entity_poly.pdbx_strand_id
1 'polypeptide(L)'
;MIDVVCKKAPCNPIPECVIDEPEPFNPCAATTCPVGSECRVKQVQCIRAPCPPIGECYTPPQSQQCGENESFKTCASHCEPSCTNKSPICILSCAPPRCQCNQGFYRNSSGACVTEADCDGNADTNPYSRLR
;
A
#
# COMPACT_ATOMS: atom_id res chain seq x y z
N MET A 1 -33.82 29.68 29.24
CA MET A 1 -34.79 29.86 28.15
C MET A 1 -34.77 31.33 27.79
N ILE A 2 -34.32 31.68 26.58
CA ILE A 2 -34.34 33.07 26.10
C ILE A 2 -35.63 33.20 25.29
N ASP A 3 -36.62 33.89 25.84
CA ASP A 3 -37.88 34.12 25.14
C ASP A 3 -37.69 35.25 24.12
N VAL A 4 -37.67 34.89 22.83
CA VAL A 4 -37.58 35.86 21.73
C VAL A 4 -38.94 36.53 21.57
N VAL A 5 -39.11 37.71 22.16
CA VAL A 5 -40.37 38.47 22.09
C VAL A 5 -40.37 39.40 20.87
N CYS A 6 -41.20 39.07 19.88
CA CYS A 6 -41.41 39.90 18.71
C CYS A 6 -42.18 41.19 19.07
N LYS A 7 -41.64 42.35 18.69
CA LYS A 7 -42.25 43.66 19.02
C LYS A 7 -43.28 44.16 17.99
N LYS A 8 -43.31 43.62 16.76
CA LYS A 8 -44.23 44.05 15.69
C LYS A 8 -44.44 42.99 14.61
N ALA A 9 -45.69 42.75 14.24
CA ALA A 9 -46.08 41.79 13.20
C ALA A 9 -45.94 42.37 11.77
N PRO A 10 -45.70 41.52 10.74
CA PRO A 10 -45.56 40.07 10.81
C PRO A 10 -44.18 39.63 11.31
N CYS A 11 -44.17 38.69 12.26
CA CYS A 11 -42.94 38.11 12.82
C CYS A 11 -42.47 36.99 11.90
N ASN A 12 -41.67 37.34 10.90
CA ASN A 12 -41.06 36.35 10.03
C ASN A 12 -39.86 35.73 10.77
N PRO A 13 -39.80 34.40 10.98
CA PRO A 13 -38.61 33.78 11.53
C PRO A 13 -37.42 34.07 10.62
N ILE A 14 -36.32 34.52 11.19
CA ILE A 14 -35.05 34.68 10.46
C ILE A 14 -34.35 33.33 10.54
N PRO A 15 -34.20 32.59 9.43
CA PRO A 15 -33.37 31.39 9.45
C PRO A 15 -31.92 31.83 9.70
N GLU A 16 -31.35 31.37 10.80
CA GLU A 16 -29.93 31.50 11.07
C GLU A 16 -29.24 30.23 10.58
N CYS A 17 -28.22 30.38 9.74
CA CYS A 17 -27.39 29.26 9.33
C CYS A 17 -26.53 28.85 10.53
N VAL A 18 -27.02 27.89 11.30
CA VAL A 18 -26.20 27.20 12.30
C VAL A 18 -25.39 26.13 11.60
N ILE A 19 -24.09 26.10 11.90
CA ILE A 19 -23.23 25.00 11.47
C ILE A 19 -23.59 23.85 12.41
N ASP A 20 -24.19 22.78 11.89
CA ASP A 20 -24.27 21.51 12.62
C ASP A 20 -22.85 21.17 13.07
N GLU A 21 -22.72 20.72 14.33
CA GLU A 21 -21.46 20.59 15.08
C GLU A 21 -20.24 20.27 14.21
N PRO A 22 -19.06 20.89 14.44
CA PRO A 22 -17.91 20.70 13.57
C PRO A 22 -17.60 19.21 13.51
N GLU A 23 -17.98 18.58 12.40
CA GLU A 23 -17.62 17.20 12.14
C GLU A 23 -16.11 17.08 12.38
N PRO A 24 -15.64 15.97 12.99
CA PRO A 24 -14.21 15.79 13.22
C PRO A 24 -13.52 15.91 11.86
N PHE A 25 -12.85 17.04 11.62
CA PHE A 25 -12.25 17.38 10.35
C PHE A 25 -11.23 16.29 10.02
N ASN A 26 -11.60 15.38 9.12
CA ASN A 26 -10.74 14.31 8.65
C ASN A 26 -10.02 14.82 7.39
N PRO A 27 -8.76 15.26 7.48
CA PRO A 27 -8.08 15.83 6.33
C PRO A 27 -7.80 14.78 5.24
N CYS A 28 -7.85 13.49 5.56
CA CYS A 28 -7.75 12.42 4.55
C CYS A 28 -9.01 12.29 3.68
N ALA A 29 -10.17 12.76 4.14
CA ALA A 29 -11.40 12.72 3.32
C ALA A 29 -11.31 13.64 2.10
N ALA A 30 -10.54 14.73 2.21
CA ALA A 30 -10.28 15.68 1.12
C ALA A 30 -8.96 15.42 0.37
N THR A 31 -8.21 14.37 0.75
CA THR A 31 -6.89 14.08 0.18
C THR A 31 -6.96 12.92 -0.79
N THR A 32 -6.73 13.17 -2.08
CA THR A 32 -6.59 12.11 -3.08
C THR A 32 -5.14 11.64 -3.14
N CYS A 33 -4.88 10.41 -2.68
CA CYS A 33 -3.54 9.82 -2.76
C CYS A 33 -3.33 9.04 -4.07
N PRO A 34 -2.07 8.95 -4.57
CA PRO A 34 -1.72 8.06 -5.68
C PRO A 34 -2.10 6.61 -5.38
N VAL A 35 -2.35 5.82 -6.43
CA VAL A 35 -2.65 4.39 -6.31
C VAL A 35 -1.53 3.68 -5.53
N GLY A 36 -1.91 2.89 -4.52
CA GLY A 36 -0.97 2.15 -3.66
C GLY A 36 -0.37 2.94 -2.51
N SER A 37 -0.79 4.20 -2.30
CA SER A 37 -0.45 4.99 -1.12
C SER A 37 -1.56 4.94 -0.07
N GLU A 38 -1.20 5.13 1.19
CA GLU A 38 -2.11 5.23 2.33
C GLU A 38 -2.11 6.67 2.87
N CYS A 39 -3.29 7.29 3.01
CA CYS A 39 -3.39 8.58 3.69
C CYS A 39 -3.31 8.41 5.21
N ARG A 40 -2.45 9.18 5.88
CA ARG A 40 -2.41 9.25 7.35
C ARG A 40 -2.51 10.70 7.80
N VAL A 41 -3.26 10.89 8.89
CA VAL A 41 -3.44 12.20 9.52
C VAL A 41 -2.16 12.59 10.25
N LYS A 42 -1.53 13.70 9.84
CA LYS A 42 -0.33 14.24 10.48
C LYS A 42 -0.68 15.49 11.28
N GLN A 43 -0.34 15.44 12.57
CA GLN A 43 -0.34 16.61 13.44
C GLN A 43 0.88 17.47 13.09
N VAL A 44 0.65 18.67 12.54
CA VAL A 44 1.72 19.59 12.14
C VAL A 44 2.08 20.54 13.28
N GLN A 45 3.35 20.94 13.31
CA GLN A 45 3.81 22.05 14.13
C GLN A 45 3.84 23.30 13.25
N CYS A 46 3.06 24.31 13.61
CA CYS A 46 2.94 25.55 12.85
C CYS A 46 3.42 26.74 13.68
N ILE A 47 3.79 27.84 13.02
CA ILE A 47 4.34 29.03 13.69
C ILE A 47 3.28 29.75 14.54
N ARG A 48 1.99 29.66 14.14
CA ARG A 48 0.86 30.31 14.81
C ARG A 48 -0.36 29.39 14.85
N ALA A 49 -0.95 29.22 16.04
CA ALA A 49 -2.12 28.39 16.27
C ALA A 49 -3.42 29.00 15.67
N PRO A 50 -4.43 28.16 15.35
CA PRO A 50 -4.45 26.70 15.51
C PRO A 50 -3.68 25.95 14.41
N CYS A 51 -3.04 24.83 14.76
CA CYS A 51 -2.37 23.93 13.81
C CYS A 51 -3.30 22.74 13.49
N PRO A 52 -4.22 22.86 12.52
CA PRO A 52 -5.10 21.75 12.16
C PRO A 52 -4.28 20.60 11.56
N PRO A 53 -4.71 19.33 11.76
CA PRO A 53 -4.02 18.20 11.15
C PRO A 53 -4.18 18.20 9.63
N ILE A 54 -3.21 17.64 8.92
CA ILE A 54 -3.22 17.48 7.47
C ILE A 54 -3.27 16.00 7.08
N GLY A 55 -3.78 15.70 5.88
CA GLY A 55 -3.70 14.37 5.28
C GLY A 55 -2.39 14.29 4.51
N GLU A 56 -1.50 13.38 4.89
CA GLU A 56 -0.26 13.13 4.16
C GLU A 56 -0.30 11.72 3.58
N CYS A 57 0.06 11.60 2.30
CA CYS A 57 0.11 10.31 1.62
C CYS A 57 1.45 9.63 1.92
N TYR A 58 1.36 8.41 2.44
CA TYR A 58 2.51 7.55 2.70
C TYR A 58 2.47 6.40 1.71
N THR A 59 3.53 6.25 0.93
CA THR A 59 3.79 4.98 0.26
C THR A 59 4.37 4.04 1.30
N PRO A 60 3.66 2.95 1.69
CA PRO A 60 4.30 1.94 2.51
C PRO A 60 5.56 1.48 1.76
N PRO A 61 6.72 1.38 2.43
CA PRO A 61 7.90 0.83 1.79
C PRO A 61 7.53 -0.56 1.28
N GLN A 62 7.44 -0.72 -0.04
CA GLN A 62 7.30 -2.05 -0.65
C GLN A 62 8.61 -2.86 -0.57
N SER A 63 9.59 -2.36 0.18
CA SER A 63 10.73 -3.12 0.61
C SER A 63 10.39 -3.78 1.96
N GLN A 64 10.38 -5.12 1.98
CA GLN A 64 11.22 -5.95 2.88
C GLN A 64 10.63 -7.28 3.37
N GLN A 65 9.50 -7.75 2.83
CA GLN A 65 9.15 -9.17 3.00
C GLN A 65 8.91 -9.82 1.65
N CYS A 66 9.88 -9.70 0.75
CA CYS A 66 10.05 -10.75 -0.24
C CYS A 66 10.54 -12.00 0.51
N GLY A 67 10.06 -13.16 0.08
CA GLY A 67 10.51 -14.44 0.62
C GLY A 67 11.99 -14.68 0.35
N GLU A 68 12.45 -15.86 0.78
CA GLU A 68 13.81 -16.28 0.47
C GLU A 68 14.05 -16.30 -1.05
N ASN A 69 15.22 -15.81 -1.45
CA ASN A 69 15.68 -15.79 -2.84
C ASN A 69 14.85 -14.95 -3.83
N GLU A 70 14.07 -13.98 -3.36
CA GLU A 70 13.48 -12.93 -4.20
C GLU A 70 13.85 -11.53 -3.71
N SER A 71 13.89 -10.57 -4.64
CA SER A 71 14.06 -9.15 -4.33
C SER A 71 12.91 -8.33 -4.91
N PHE A 72 12.58 -7.25 -4.21
CA PHE A 72 11.58 -6.32 -4.70
C PHE A 72 12.12 -5.59 -5.93
N LYS A 73 11.41 -5.69 -7.04
CA LYS A 73 11.75 -5.01 -8.30
C LYS A 73 10.70 -3.95 -8.59
N THR A 74 11.12 -2.70 -8.75
CA THR A 74 10.26 -1.61 -9.24
C THR A 74 9.88 -1.78 -10.71
N CYS A 75 10.76 -2.40 -11.49
CA CYS A 75 10.50 -2.87 -12.85
C CYS A 75 10.70 -4.39 -12.84
N ALA A 76 9.63 -5.14 -12.58
CA ALA A 76 9.68 -6.60 -12.62
C ALA A 76 9.57 -7.12 -14.06
N SER A 77 10.00 -8.36 -14.31
CA SER A 77 9.75 -9.08 -15.55
C SER A 77 8.32 -9.60 -15.59
N HIS A 78 7.67 -9.50 -16.76
CA HIS A 78 6.41 -10.20 -17.04
C HIS A 78 6.58 -11.71 -17.09
N CYS A 79 7.79 -12.18 -17.40
CA CYS A 79 8.10 -13.59 -17.60
C CYS A 79 9.23 -13.98 -16.66
N GLU A 80 8.91 -14.02 -15.36
CA GLU A 80 9.79 -14.56 -14.35
C GLU A 80 10.01 -16.07 -14.61
N PRO A 81 11.25 -16.57 -14.55
CA PRO A 81 11.53 -18.00 -14.69
C PRO A 81 10.80 -18.84 -13.63
N SER A 82 10.23 -19.96 -14.06
CA SER A 82 9.58 -20.94 -13.19
C SER A 82 10.24 -22.31 -13.32
N CYS A 83 9.94 -23.21 -12.39
CA CYS A 83 10.43 -24.59 -12.48
C CYS A 83 9.96 -25.32 -13.76
N THR A 84 8.79 -24.94 -14.29
CA THR A 84 8.24 -25.49 -15.53
C THR A 84 8.78 -24.82 -16.79
N ASN A 85 9.21 -23.56 -16.70
CA ASN A 85 9.79 -22.81 -17.81
C ASN A 85 10.94 -21.93 -17.31
N LYS A 86 12.15 -22.50 -17.36
CA LYS A 86 13.38 -21.88 -16.86
C LYS A 86 13.89 -20.75 -17.75
N SER A 87 13.47 -20.69 -19.01
CA SER A 87 13.92 -19.70 -19.99
C SER A 87 12.75 -19.20 -20.84
N PRO A 88 11.81 -18.44 -20.25
CA PRO A 88 10.67 -17.91 -20.99
C PRO A 88 11.11 -16.83 -22.00
N ILE A 89 10.52 -16.84 -23.19
CA ILE A 89 10.64 -15.73 -24.13
C ILE A 89 9.80 -14.58 -23.57
N CYS A 90 10.41 -13.41 -23.40
CA CYS A 90 9.75 -12.26 -22.80
C CYS A 90 9.94 -10.98 -23.60
N ILE A 91 8.95 -10.08 -23.50
CA ILE A 91 9.06 -8.71 -23.99
C ILE A 91 9.92 -7.87 -23.03
N LEU A 92 10.66 -6.90 -23.58
CA LEU A 92 11.48 -5.97 -22.80
C LEU A 92 10.64 -4.81 -22.26
N SER A 93 9.64 -5.12 -21.44
CA SER A 93 8.81 -4.14 -20.74
C SER A 93 8.68 -4.47 -19.26
N CYS A 94 8.46 -3.44 -18.45
CA CYS A 94 8.29 -3.60 -17.01
C CYS A 94 6.87 -4.10 -16.69
N ALA A 95 6.79 -5.14 -15.87
CA ALA A 95 5.60 -5.44 -15.08
C ALA A 95 5.50 -4.48 -13.88
N PRO A 96 4.33 -4.38 -13.24
CA PRO A 96 4.17 -3.61 -12.00
C PRO A 96 5.18 -4.03 -10.93
N PRO A 97 5.52 -3.12 -9.98
CA PRO A 97 6.42 -3.42 -8.90
C PRO A 97 5.98 -4.63 -8.07
N ARG A 98 6.86 -5.63 -7.90
CA ARG A 98 6.59 -6.86 -7.12
C ARG A 98 7.87 -7.53 -6.64
N CYS A 99 7.73 -8.50 -5.72
CA CYS A 99 8.80 -9.45 -5.44
C CYS A 99 9.00 -10.38 -6.64
N GLN A 100 10.26 -10.52 -7.06
CA GLN A 100 10.66 -11.38 -8.14
C GLN A 100 11.90 -12.18 -7.74
N CYS A 101 11.93 -13.47 -8.09
CA CYS A 101 13.04 -14.37 -7.89
C CYS A 101 14.33 -13.73 -8.38
N ASN A 102 15.36 -13.86 -7.56
CA ASN A 102 16.69 -13.43 -7.90
C ASN A 102 17.21 -14.25 -9.09
N GLN A 103 18.20 -13.71 -9.79
CA GLN A 103 18.82 -14.41 -10.92
C GLN A 103 19.36 -15.78 -10.48
N GLY A 104 19.03 -16.83 -11.22
CA GLY A 104 19.40 -18.22 -10.90
C GLY A 104 18.39 -18.97 -10.03
N PHE A 105 17.31 -18.32 -9.59
CA PHE A 105 16.20 -18.95 -8.89
C PHE A 105 14.95 -19.02 -9.76
N TYR A 106 14.14 -20.03 -9.50
CA TYR A 106 12.95 -20.36 -10.26
C TYR A 106 11.74 -20.43 -9.34
N ARG A 107 10.61 -19.83 -9.75
CA ARG A 107 9.39 -19.92 -8.96
C ARG A 107 8.78 -21.32 -9.08
N ASN A 108 8.60 -21.99 -7.96
CA ASN A 108 7.93 -23.29 -7.89
C ASN A 108 6.39 -23.13 -7.78
N SER A 109 5.66 -24.25 -7.79
CA SER A 109 4.20 -24.27 -7.67
C SER A 109 3.66 -23.78 -6.32
N SER A 110 4.48 -23.83 -5.27
CA SER A 110 4.17 -23.28 -3.94
C SER A 110 4.39 -21.76 -3.86
N GLY A 111 4.91 -21.15 -4.92
CA GLY A 111 5.19 -19.72 -4.98
C GLY A 111 6.55 -19.32 -4.41
N ALA A 112 7.40 -20.27 -4.00
CA ALA A 112 8.74 -19.99 -3.48
C ALA A 112 9.79 -19.93 -4.60
N CYS A 113 10.82 -19.10 -4.42
CA CYS A 113 11.97 -19.00 -5.31
C CYS A 113 13.04 -20.00 -4.86
N VAL A 114 13.23 -21.05 -5.65
CA VAL A 114 14.09 -22.19 -5.29
C VAL A 114 15.19 -22.37 -6.32
N THR A 115 16.22 -23.16 -5.98
CA THR A 115 17.29 -23.46 -6.93
C THR A 115 16.79 -24.42 -8.00
N GLU A 116 17.55 -24.59 -9.09
CA GLU A 116 17.20 -25.56 -10.12
C GLU A 116 17.06 -26.99 -9.58
N ALA A 117 17.89 -27.39 -8.61
CA ALA A 117 17.85 -28.72 -8.00
C ALA A 117 16.55 -28.95 -7.19
N ASP A 118 16.03 -27.89 -6.58
CA ASP A 118 14.83 -27.94 -5.75
C ASP A 118 13.53 -27.94 -6.58
N CYS A 119 13.60 -27.64 -7.88
CA CYS A 119 12.44 -27.64 -8.77
C CYS A 119 11.86 -29.04 -9.02
N ASP A 120 12.70 -30.08 -8.95
CA ASP A 120 12.30 -31.46 -9.23
C ASP A 120 11.69 -32.18 -8.02
N GLY A 121 11.31 -31.44 -6.98
CA GLY A 121 10.53 -31.96 -5.86
C GLY A 121 11.27 -32.98 -4.99
N ASN A 122 12.60 -33.02 -5.04
CA ASN A 122 13.39 -33.78 -4.09
C ASN A 122 13.92 -32.83 -3.01
N ALA A 123 12.99 -32.23 -2.27
CA ALA A 123 13.31 -31.80 -0.92
C ALA A 123 13.78 -33.05 -0.17
N ASP A 124 15.07 -33.07 0.10
CA ASP A 124 15.81 -34.05 0.88
C ASP A 124 14.94 -34.92 1.81
N THR A 125 14.68 -36.16 1.38
CA THR A 125 14.54 -37.28 2.33
C THR A 125 15.78 -38.18 2.32
N ASN A 126 16.81 -37.83 1.55
CA ASN A 126 18.04 -38.60 1.52
C ASN A 126 19.16 -37.90 2.33
N PRO A 127 19.49 -38.38 3.54
CA PRO A 127 20.53 -37.79 4.39
C PRO A 127 21.97 -37.88 3.82
N TYR A 128 22.18 -38.42 2.61
CA TYR A 128 23.51 -38.59 2.00
C TYR A 128 23.92 -37.52 0.98
N SER A 129 23.11 -36.48 0.72
CA SER A 129 23.44 -35.41 -0.24
C SER A 129 24.53 -34.42 0.24
N ARG A 130 25.02 -34.51 1.49
CA ARG A 130 26.03 -33.59 2.09
C ARG A 130 27.46 -34.14 2.25
N LEU A 131 27.85 -35.23 1.58
CA LEU A 131 29.21 -35.79 1.66
C LEU A 131 30.05 -35.56 0.39
N ARG A 132 30.29 -34.29 0.05
CA ARG A 132 31.41 -33.88 -0.81
C ARG A 132 32.17 -32.72 -0.20
#